data_AF-A0A9E3G2F7-F1
#
_entry.id   AF-A0A9E3G2F7-F1
#
_cell.length_a   1.000
_cell.length_b   1.000
_cell.length_c   1.000
_cell.angle_alpha   90.00
_cell.angle_beta   90.00
_cell.angle_gamma   90.00
#
_symmetry.space_group_name_H-M   'P 1'
#
loop_
_entity.id
_entity.type
_entity.pdbx_description
1 polymer ?
#
loop_
_entity_poly.entity_id
_entity_poly.type
_entity_poly.pdbx_seq_one_letter_code
_entity_poly.pdbx_strand_id
1 'polypeptide(L)'
;MQFGEAIILSACPQTDGTQEVELNAVCPASNYERLNVVLGATRVAVPLDRPVRGAFRRFKVNLKADAPLNQGDKIPVEFFYPGEQAGVHCRGLSAGGVN
;
A
#
# COMPACT_ATOMS: atom_id res chain seq x y z
N MET A 1 -2.04 13.66 3.22
CA MET A 1 -1.60 12.26 3.08
C MET A 1 -1.38 11.65 4.46
N GLN A 2 -1.83 10.43 4.69
CA GLN A 2 -1.63 9.68 5.93
C GLN A 2 -1.03 8.30 5.65
N PHE A 3 -0.16 7.80 6.53
CA PHE A 3 0.40 6.46 6.42
C PHE A 3 -0.41 5.45 7.23
N GLY A 4 -0.46 4.21 6.76
CA GLY A 4 -1.04 3.08 7.46
C GLY A 4 -0.43 1.76 7.02
N GLU A 5 -1.10 0.67 7.38
CA GLU A 5 -0.66 -0.69 7.05
C GLU A 5 -1.80 -1.47 6.40
N ALA A 6 -1.45 -2.33 5.45
CA ALA A 6 -2.29 -3.38 4.94
C ALA A 6 -1.72 -4.75 5.32
N ILE A 7 -2.58 -5.72 5.61
CA ILE A 7 -2.18 -7.10 5.90
C ILE A 7 -2.39 -7.94 4.64
N ILE A 8 -1.40 -8.76 4.29
CA ILE A 8 -1.54 -9.75 3.22
C ILE A 8 -2.45 -10.88 3.66
N LEU A 9 -3.55 -11.06 2.94
CA LEU A 9 -4.47 -12.18 3.13
C LEU A 9 -4.06 -13.39 2.30
N SER A 10 -3.56 -13.16 1.09
CA SER A 10 -3.01 -14.19 0.21
C SER A 10 -2.00 -13.58 -0.75
N ALA A 11 -1.03 -14.39 -1.19
CA ALA A 11 -0.05 -14.01 -2.20
C ALA A 11 0.16 -15.19 -3.15
N CYS A 12 -0.10 -14.96 -4.42
CA CYS A 12 -0.01 -15.98 -5.47
C CYS A 12 1.04 -15.56 -6.52
N PRO A 13 2.09 -16.35 -6.75
CA PRO A 13 3.09 -16.04 -7.78
C PRO A 13 2.47 -16.10 -9.18
N GLN A 14 2.90 -15.18 -10.05
CA GLN A 14 2.54 -15.12 -11.46
C GLN A 14 3.74 -15.47 -12.36
N THR A 15 3.46 -15.78 -13.63
CA THR A 15 4.47 -16.24 -14.61
C THR A 15 5.46 -15.14 -15.02
N ASP A 16 5.11 -13.87 -14.84
CA ASP A 16 5.92 -12.70 -15.16
C ASP A 16 6.89 -12.28 -14.04
N GLY A 17 6.93 -13.07 -12.94
CA GLY A 17 7.75 -12.79 -11.77
C GLY A 17 7.15 -11.78 -10.80
N THR A 18 5.88 -11.38 -10.98
CA THR A 18 5.10 -10.66 -9.97
C THR A 18 4.34 -11.63 -9.06
N GLN A 19 3.79 -11.13 -7.95
CA GLN A 19 2.84 -11.84 -7.09
C GLN A 19 1.52 -11.05 -7.08
N GLU A 20 0.40 -11.73 -7.36
CA GLU A 20 -0.93 -11.18 -7.06
C GLU A 20 -1.16 -11.30 -5.57
N VAL A 21 -1.34 -10.16 -4.91
CA VAL A 21 -1.49 -10.08 -3.45
C VAL A 21 -2.87 -9.54 -3.13
N GLU A 22 -3.62 -10.31 -2.34
CA GLU A 22 -4.84 -9.82 -1.70
C GLU A 22 -4.47 -9.15 -0.38
N LEU A 23 -4.89 -7.90 -0.23
CA LEU A 23 -4.58 -7.05 0.90
C LEU A 23 -5.84 -6.66 1.65
N ASN A 24 -5.69 -6.44 2.95
CA ASN A 24 -6.72 -5.86 3.79
C ASN A 24 -6.16 -4.63 4.53
N ALA A 25 -6.66 -3.45 4.20
CA ALA A 25 -6.27 -2.19 4.83
C ALA A 25 -7.44 -1.56 5.59
N VAL A 26 -7.16 -0.90 6.72
CA VAL A 26 -8.16 -0.11 7.45
C VAL A 26 -8.08 1.33 6.97
N CYS A 27 -9.21 1.87 6.52
CA CYS A 27 -9.28 3.29 6.15
C CYS A 27 -9.32 4.17 7.40
N PRO A 28 -8.34 5.06 7.64
CA PRO A 28 -8.32 5.88 8.85
C PRO A 28 -9.37 6.99 8.85
N ALA A 29 -9.87 7.38 7.66
CA ALA A 29 -10.91 8.37 7.46
C ALA A 29 -11.81 8.01 6.27
N SER A 30 -12.97 8.66 6.17
CA SER A 30 -14.01 8.42 5.15
C SER A 30 -13.98 9.40 3.98
N ASN A 31 -12.90 10.15 3.82
CA ASN A 31 -12.74 11.17 2.77
C ASN A 31 -11.43 10.97 1.99
N TYR A 32 -10.89 9.75 1.97
CA TYR A 32 -9.75 9.39 1.12
C TYR A 32 -10.23 8.93 -0.26
N GLU A 33 -9.64 9.43 -1.34
CA GLU A 33 -10.00 8.99 -2.71
C GLU A 33 -9.13 7.82 -3.19
N ARG A 34 -7.92 7.69 -2.65
CA ARG A 34 -6.95 6.71 -3.12
C ARG A 34 -6.06 6.24 -1.97
N LEU A 35 -5.59 5.01 -2.08
CA LEU A 35 -4.44 4.50 -1.34
C LEU A 35 -3.32 4.11 -2.31
N ASN A 36 -2.07 4.28 -1.93
CA ASN A 36 -0.96 3.59 -2.59
C ASN A 36 -0.48 2.45 -1.71
N VAL A 37 -0.24 1.29 -2.30
CA VAL A 37 0.53 0.22 -1.70
C VAL A 37 2.00 0.46 -2.00
N VAL A 38 2.86 0.46 -0.99
CA VAL A 38 4.29 0.78 -1.13
C VAL A 38 5.13 -0.43 -0.78
N LEU A 39 5.95 -0.89 -1.74
CA LEU A 39 6.89 -1.98 -1.54
C LEU A 39 8.24 -1.62 -2.17
N GLY A 40 9.21 -1.24 -1.34
CA GLY A 40 10.49 -0.73 -1.81
C GLY A 40 10.30 0.51 -2.71
N ALA A 41 10.75 0.44 -3.96
CA ALA A 41 10.54 1.50 -4.96
C ALA A 41 9.18 1.42 -5.66
N THR A 42 8.47 0.28 -5.56
CA THR A 42 7.20 0.03 -6.23
C THR A 42 6.06 0.73 -5.48
N ARG A 43 5.24 1.48 -6.23
CA ARG A 43 4.00 2.08 -5.72
C ARG A 43 2.84 1.70 -6.62
N VAL A 44 1.81 1.08 -6.05
CA VAL A 44 0.59 0.71 -6.79
C VAL A 44 -0.57 1.53 -6.25
N ALA A 45 -1.19 2.33 -7.11
CA ALA A 45 -2.37 3.11 -6.79
C ALA A 45 -3.63 2.22 -6.79
N VAL A 46 -4.41 2.28 -5.71
CA VAL A 46 -5.70 1.61 -5.59
C VAL A 46 -6.77 2.67 -5.26
N PRO A 47 -7.80 2.83 -6.11
CA PRO A 47 -8.90 3.75 -5.84
C PRO A 47 -9.72 3.29 -4.63
N LEU A 48 -10.18 4.24 -3.82
CA LEU A 48 -11.06 3.98 -2.68
C LEU A 48 -12.48 4.42 -3.02
N ASP A 49 -13.30 3.50 -3.54
CA ASP A 49 -14.71 3.78 -3.78
C ASP A 49 -15.48 3.81 -2.45
N ARG A 50 -15.94 5.01 -2.07
CA ARG A 50 -16.76 5.27 -0.87
C ARG A 50 -16.08 4.85 0.44
N PRO A 51 -14.88 5.36 0.79
CA PRO A 51 -14.18 4.97 2.02
C PRO A 51 -15.08 5.13 3.26
N VAL A 52 -15.03 4.14 4.16
CA VAL A 52 -15.72 4.20 5.45
C VAL A 52 -14.66 4.16 6.53
N ARG A 53 -14.69 5.12 7.44
CA ARG A 53 -13.72 5.24 8.53
C ARG A 53 -13.76 3.98 9.40
N GLY A 54 -12.60 3.38 9.64
CA GLY A 54 -12.44 2.17 10.45
C GLY A 54 -12.89 0.87 9.77
N ALA A 55 -13.43 0.95 8.55
CA ALA A 55 -13.80 -0.24 7.81
C ALA A 55 -12.57 -0.91 7.18
N PHE A 56 -12.58 -2.24 7.20
CA PHE A 56 -11.65 -3.07 6.46
C PHE A 56 -11.98 -3.00 4.96
N ARG A 57 -10.95 -2.78 4.15
CA ARG A 57 -11.02 -2.78 2.69
C ARG A 57 -10.11 -3.87 2.16
N ARG A 58 -10.73 -4.82 1.47
CA ARG A 58 -10.05 -5.86 0.71
C ARG A 58 -9.87 -5.46 -0.73
N PHE A 59 -8.68 -5.65 -1.27
CA PHE A 59 -8.36 -5.36 -2.65
C PHE A 59 -7.18 -6.22 -3.10
N LYS A 60 -7.02 -6.37 -4.41
CA LYS A 60 -5.92 -7.13 -5.02
C LYS A 60 -5.00 -6.20 -5.79
N VAL A 61 -3.70 -6.47 -5.71
CA VAL A 61 -2.66 -5.76 -6.45
C VAL A 61 -1.61 -6.74 -6.94
N ASN A 62 -1.03 -6.47 -8.10
CA ASN A 62 0.17 -7.18 -8.55
C ASN A 62 1.40 -6.42 -8.05
N LEU A 63 2.25 -7.11 -7.29
CA LEU A 63 3.46 -6.55 -6.71
C LEU A 63 4.68 -7.31 -7.21
N LYS A 64 5.72 -6.54 -7.55
CA LYS A 64 7.06 -7.08 -7.76
C LYS A 64 7.88 -6.81 -6.51
N ALA A 65 8.39 -7.88 -5.91
CA ALA A 65 9.12 -7.87 -4.65
C ALA A 65 10.44 -8.62 -4.85
N ASP A 66 11.51 -8.15 -4.21
CA ASP A 66 12.80 -8.85 -4.22
C ASP A 66 12.76 -10.15 -3.39
N ALA A 67 11.80 -10.25 -2.46
CA ALA A 67 11.55 -11.41 -1.64
C ALA A 67 10.10 -11.90 -1.78
N PRO A 68 9.82 -13.20 -1.58
CA PRO A 68 8.46 -13.72 -1.55
C PRO A 68 7.60 -13.01 -0.51
N LEU A 69 6.36 -12.67 -0.86
CA LEU A 69 5.40 -12.04 0.04
C LEU A 69 4.53 -13.13 0.64
N ASN A 70 4.31 -13.10 1.95
CA ASN A 70 3.61 -14.17 2.66
C ASN A 70 2.33 -13.66 3.33
N GLN A 71 1.38 -14.56 3.51
CA GLN A 71 0.18 -14.28 4.29
C GLN A 71 0.55 -13.82 5.70
N GLY A 72 -0.10 -12.75 6.16
CA GLY A 72 0.16 -12.13 7.47
C GLY A 72 1.21 -11.03 7.45
N ASP A 73 2.00 -10.92 6.38
CA ASP A 73 2.94 -9.81 6.23
C ASP A 73 2.20 -8.47 6.18
N LYS A 74 2.86 -7.43 6.69
CA LYS A 74 2.36 -6.07 6.67
C LYS A 74 3.06 -5.27 5.58
N ILE A 75 2.28 -4.58 4.77
CA ILE A 75 2.79 -3.69 3.73
C ILE A 75 2.38 -2.24 4.06
N PRO A 76 3.32 -1.27 4.01
CA PRO A 76 2.99 0.13 4.16
C PRO A 76 2.02 0.62 3.09
N VAL A 77 1.04 1.43 3.50
CA VAL A 77 0.12 2.10 2.59
C VAL A 77 0.07 3.60 2.85
N GLU A 78 -0.23 4.35 1.80
CA GLU A 78 -0.33 5.81 1.81
C GLU A 78 -1.74 6.22 1.39
N PHE A 79 -2.49 6.86 2.27
CA PHE A 79 -3.83 7.37 1.99
C PHE A 79 -3.79 8.83 1.52
N PHE A 80 -4.52 9.13 0.44
CA PHE A 80 -4.57 10.44 -0.20
C PHE A 80 -5.98 11.03 -0.18
N TYR A 81 -6.09 12.26 0.31
CA TYR A 81 -7.32 13.06 0.23
C TYR A 81 -7.58 13.53 -1.20
N PRO A 82 -8.82 13.94 -1.54
CA PRO A 82 -9.15 14.57 -2.81
C PRO A 82 -8.16 15.66 -3.20
N GLY A 83 -7.67 15.60 -4.43
CA GLY A 83 -6.72 16.57 -4.97
C GLY A 83 -5.27 16.43 -4.47
N GLU A 84 -4.99 15.52 -3.52
CA GLU A 84 -3.60 15.21 -3.14
C GLU A 84 -2.95 14.34 -4.20
N GLN A 85 -1.94 14.87 -4.88
CA GLN A 85 -1.09 14.05 -5.72
C GLN A 85 -0.16 13.21 -4.86
N ALA A 86 0.18 12.01 -5.34
CA ALA A 86 1.40 11.34 -4.87
C ALA A 86 2.55 12.17 -5.42
N GLY A 87 2.85 13.27 -4.72
CA GLY A 87 4.06 14.02 -4.99
C GLY A 87 5.19 13.02 -5.00
N VAL A 88 6.05 13.10 -6.01
CA VAL A 88 7.41 12.57 -5.96
C VAL A 88 8.08 13.32 -4.80
N HIS A 89 7.72 12.97 -3.57
CA HIS A 89 8.46 13.34 -2.40
C HIS A 89 9.67 12.41 -2.41
N CYS A 90 10.63 12.74 -3.27
CA CYS A 90 12.05 12.59 -2.95
C CYS A 90 12.36 13.48 -1.73
N ARG A 91 11.64 13.33 -0.62
CA ARG A 91 12.09 13.79 0.68
C ARG A 91 12.81 12.60 1.27
N GLY A 92 14.13 12.75 1.32
CA GLY A 92 15.07 11.70 1.64
C GLY A 92 14.57 10.79 2.75
N LEU A 93 14.46 9.52 2.42
CA LEU A 93 14.88 8.47 3.35
C LEU A 93 16.40 8.65 3.49
N SER A 94 16.80 9.71 4.20
CA SER A 94 18.13 9.71 4.80
C SER A 94 18.06 8.62 5.85
N ALA A 95 18.67 7.48 5.53
CA ALA A 95 19.22 6.63 6.55
C ALA A 95 20.22 7.47 7.37
N GLY A 96 19.73 8.24 8.35
CA GLY A 96 20.52 8.57 9.52
C GLY A 96 20.46 7.29 10.36
N GLY A 97 21.47 6.41 10.36
CA GLY A 97 22.86 6.77 10.48
C GLY A 97 23.11 7.07 11.95
N VAL A 98 23.45 6.00 12.69
CA VAL A 98 24.26 5.96 13.93
C VAL A 98 24.11 7.13 14.91
N ASN A 99 23.51 6.84 16.07
CA ASN A 99 24.25 6.75 17.34
C ASN A 99 23.60 5.69 18.23
#